data_AF-A0A7C4WKD6-F1
#
_entry.id   AF-A0A7C4WKD6-F1
#
_cell.length_a   1.000
_cell.length_b   1.000
_cell.length_c   1.000
_cell.angle_alpha   90.00
_cell.angle_beta   90.00
_cell.angle_gamma   90.00
#
_symmetry.space_group_name_H-M   'P 1'
#
loop_
_entity.id
_entity.type
_entity.pdbx_description
1 polymer ?
#
loop_
_entity_poly.entity_id
_entity_poly.type
_entity_poly.pdbx_seq_one_letter_code
_entity_poly.pdbx_strand_id
1 'polypeptide(L)'
;MRSLIQAFSLLLFSAFFVLATYGLPDWIPADLYLRLDPLLGLNAVLAAREVIGRALWSLITLGATLVVGRFFCAYVCPMGATIDFLDLLFFRKKKRSPLKKEGSLRKVKYVLLIVFIACALVGFSLVYWMDPIALLTRIYTFVFYPLAVSLINLFLDLLRPFFRVLGWVSLSHLHLMEPAFYMATITLLILAGVIALNRLAPRFWCRYLCPLGALLSLVSPLGLFRRKVSERCNECHQCARNCPMGAILENPRETAHPECIQCRTCRRVCPEEAVSFPPSLPAGGEYSSVDLSRRGFFYSLAGGLTFGLVASKTPFKPLEGKHQLIRPPGALPESEFLRTCIRCGECMKSCLTNTLQPSLWESGLAGLWTPRLNLRLGPCEQNCNLCGRVCPTQAIRSLSLEEKNHAKIGTAVIKKEVCLVWAQNKLCLICDEICPYNAIVFRPLEGYRRPVVIASKCNGCGFCEQRCPVKGESAIVIVPNGEIRLKDGSYIKEAKRLQLEFKPDPGDDKFILDESGFEVEEGKKESEPPPSPKGFLPN
;
A
#
# COMPACT_ATOMS: atom_id res chain seq x y z
N MET A 1 28.06 -6.55 -12.28
CA MET A 1 26.89 -7.46 -12.39
C MET A 1 25.91 -7.39 -11.22
N ARG A 2 26.18 -7.89 -9.99
CA ARG A 2 25.20 -7.84 -8.86
C ARG A 2 24.56 -6.46 -8.65
N SER A 3 25.37 -5.43 -8.43
CA SER A 3 24.88 -4.07 -8.16
C SER A 3 24.08 -3.48 -9.33
N LEU A 4 24.41 -3.86 -10.58
CA LEU A 4 23.65 -3.44 -11.76
C LEU A 4 22.26 -4.08 -11.78
N ILE A 5 22.16 -5.38 -11.47
CA ILE A 5 20.87 -6.08 -11.38
C ILE A 5 20.03 -5.53 -10.22
N GLN A 6 20.65 -5.24 -9.08
CA GLN A 6 19.95 -4.62 -7.95
C GLN A 6 19.44 -3.22 -8.29
N ALA A 7 20.25 -2.40 -8.96
CA ALA A 7 19.83 -1.07 -9.42
C ALA A 7 18.68 -1.17 -10.43
N PHE A 8 18.78 -2.09 -11.39
CA PHE A 8 17.71 -2.35 -12.35
C PHE A 8 16.42 -2.79 -11.66
N SER A 9 16.49 -3.71 -10.69
CA SER A 9 15.30 -4.15 -9.94
C SER A 9 14.67 -3.01 -9.13
N LEU A 10 15.49 -2.17 -8.49
CA LEU A 10 14.98 -1.03 -7.73
C LEU A 10 14.34 0.03 -8.64
N LEU A 11 14.92 0.26 -9.83
CA LEU A 11 14.34 1.13 -10.85
C LEU A 11 13.02 0.57 -11.38
N LEU A 12 12.96 -0.73 -11.66
CA LEU A 12 11.74 -1.40 -12.11
C LEU A 12 10.63 -1.33 -11.05
N PHE A 13 10.97 -1.59 -9.78
CA PHE A 13 10.04 -1.40 -8.66
C PHE A 13 9.53 0.04 -8.58
N SER A 14 10.43 1.02 -8.68
CA SER A 14 10.05 2.44 -8.61
C SER A 14 9.18 2.86 -9.82
N ALA A 15 9.47 2.33 -11.01
CA ALA A 15 8.69 2.57 -12.22
C ALA A 15 7.27 1.99 -12.08
N PHE A 16 7.13 0.72 -11.67
CA PHE A 16 5.81 0.13 -11.42
C PHE A 16 5.04 0.85 -10.32
N PHE A 17 5.72 1.25 -9.25
CA PHE A 17 5.12 2.05 -8.19
C PHE A 17 4.55 3.36 -8.74
N VAL A 18 5.28 4.10 -9.58
CA VAL A 18 4.78 5.34 -10.19
C VAL A 18 3.62 5.06 -11.15
N LEU A 19 3.79 4.09 -12.04
CA LEU A 19 2.81 3.72 -13.08
C LEU A 19 1.51 3.14 -12.50
N ALA A 20 1.52 2.67 -11.24
CA ALA A 20 0.31 2.22 -10.54
C ALA A 20 -0.81 3.29 -10.49
N THR A 21 -0.48 4.58 -10.56
CA THR A 21 -1.48 5.67 -10.58
C THR A 21 -2.08 5.91 -11.97
N TYR A 22 -1.36 5.55 -13.04
CA TYR A 22 -1.73 5.93 -14.42
C TYR A 22 -2.46 4.82 -15.19
N GLY A 23 -2.81 3.72 -14.53
CA GLY A 23 -3.54 2.61 -15.16
C GLY A 23 -2.68 1.90 -16.21
N LEU A 24 -1.74 1.06 -15.76
CA LEU A 24 -1.03 0.15 -16.66
C LEU A 24 -2.03 -0.75 -17.41
N PRO A 25 -1.72 -1.16 -18.65
CA PRO A 25 -2.54 -2.12 -19.36
C PRO A 25 -2.62 -3.45 -18.58
N ASP A 26 -3.78 -4.12 -18.62
CA ASP A 26 -4.19 -5.18 -17.67
C ASP A 26 -3.22 -6.37 -17.55
N TRP A 27 -2.33 -6.57 -18.53
CA TRP A 27 -1.33 -7.63 -18.58
C TRP A 27 -0.10 -7.41 -17.69
N ILE A 28 0.20 -6.17 -17.26
CA ILE A 28 1.32 -5.86 -16.37
C ILE A 28 0.79 -5.37 -15.01
N PRO A 29 0.78 -6.23 -13.96
CA PRO A 29 0.33 -5.81 -12.64
C PRO A 29 1.35 -4.86 -12.01
N ALA A 30 0.92 -3.63 -11.69
CA ALA A 30 1.76 -2.66 -10.97
C ALA A 30 2.26 -3.19 -9.60
N ASP A 31 1.50 -4.12 -9.01
CA ASP A 31 1.77 -4.79 -7.74
C ASP A 31 2.61 -6.08 -7.88
N LEU A 32 3.32 -6.28 -9.00
CA LEU A 32 4.09 -7.50 -9.30
C LEU A 32 5.02 -7.92 -8.15
N TYR A 33 5.77 -6.99 -7.56
CA TYR A 33 6.69 -7.29 -6.47
C TYR A 33 5.98 -7.78 -5.21
N LEU A 34 4.78 -7.27 -4.92
CA LEU A 34 3.96 -7.73 -3.79
C LEU A 34 3.39 -9.13 -4.06
N ARG A 35 3.03 -9.45 -5.32
CA ARG A 35 2.54 -10.79 -5.70
C ARG A 35 3.64 -11.85 -5.68
N LEU A 36 4.89 -11.47 -5.97
CA LEU A 36 6.04 -12.36 -5.94
C LEU A 36 6.53 -12.70 -4.52
N ASP A 37 5.97 -12.07 -3.49
CA ASP A 37 6.36 -12.29 -2.09
C ASP A 37 5.70 -13.55 -1.49
N PRO A 38 6.45 -14.62 -1.21
CA PRO A 38 5.90 -15.85 -0.62
C PRO A 38 5.50 -15.73 0.83
N LEU A 39 6.09 -14.81 1.61
CA LEU A 39 5.62 -14.60 2.98
C LEU A 39 4.23 -13.97 2.95
N LEU A 40 4.07 -12.96 2.11
CA LEU A 40 2.80 -12.24 1.96
C LEU A 40 1.71 -13.16 1.41
N GLY A 41 2.00 -13.90 0.34
CA GLY A 41 1.06 -14.84 -0.26
C GLY A 41 0.62 -15.93 0.72
N LEU A 42 1.56 -16.56 1.41
CA LEU A 42 1.26 -17.61 2.39
C LEU A 42 0.40 -17.09 3.54
N ASN A 43 0.77 -15.94 4.14
CA ASN A 43 0.03 -15.39 5.26
C ASN A 43 -1.36 -14.88 4.84
N ALA A 44 -1.50 -14.28 3.66
CA ALA A 44 -2.79 -13.82 3.17
C ALA A 44 -3.75 -15.01 2.98
N VAL A 45 -3.27 -16.12 2.40
CA VAL A 45 -4.06 -17.36 2.24
C VAL A 45 -4.42 -17.97 3.60
N LEU A 46 -3.47 -18.06 4.53
CA LEU A 46 -3.72 -18.60 5.88
C LEU A 46 -4.70 -17.74 6.69
N ALA A 47 -4.56 -16.41 6.64
CA ALA A 47 -5.41 -15.49 7.38
C ALA A 47 -6.82 -15.38 6.79
N ALA A 48 -6.95 -15.38 5.46
CA ALA A 48 -8.24 -15.36 4.77
C ALA A 48 -8.94 -16.73 4.78
N ARG A 49 -8.19 -17.82 4.99
CA ARG A 49 -8.65 -19.23 4.89
C ARG A 49 -9.14 -19.61 3.49
N GLU A 50 -8.68 -18.90 2.47
CA GLU A 50 -9.06 -19.07 1.07
C GLU A 50 -7.85 -18.87 0.15
N VAL A 51 -7.85 -19.56 -1.00
CA VAL A 51 -6.78 -19.45 -1.98
C VAL A 51 -7.00 -18.21 -2.83
N ILE A 52 -6.19 -17.17 -2.57
CA ILE A 52 -6.19 -15.94 -3.35
C ILE A 52 -5.40 -16.19 -4.65
N GLY A 53 -6.08 -16.23 -5.80
CA GLY A 53 -5.44 -16.54 -7.10
C GLY A 53 -4.23 -15.65 -7.43
N ARG A 54 -4.28 -14.36 -7.08
CA ARG A 54 -3.16 -13.41 -7.26
C ARG A 54 -1.93 -13.74 -6.40
N ALA A 55 -2.10 -14.42 -5.28
CA ALA A 55 -1.00 -14.82 -4.39
C ALA A 55 -0.21 -16.03 -4.91
N LEU A 56 -0.74 -16.78 -5.90
CA LEU A 56 -0.07 -17.94 -6.49
C LEU A 56 1.23 -17.57 -7.24
N TRP A 57 1.37 -16.33 -7.67
CA TRP A 57 2.61 -15.82 -8.28
C TRP A 57 3.83 -15.96 -7.36
N SER A 58 3.62 -15.99 -6.05
CA SER A 58 4.69 -16.22 -5.08
C SER A 58 5.34 -17.61 -5.20
N LEU A 59 4.64 -18.59 -5.78
CA LEU A 59 5.19 -19.92 -6.08
C LEU A 59 6.32 -19.85 -7.10
N ILE A 60 6.34 -18.84 -7.98
CA ILE A 60 7.44 -18.62 -8.93
C ILE A 60 8.73 -18.33 -8.15
N THR A 61 8.66 -17.46 -7.14
CA THR A 61 9.82 -17.14 -6.29
C THR A 61 10.26 -18.36 -5.49
N LEU A 62 9.34 -19.17 -4.96
CA LEU A 62 9.67 -20.40 -4.25
C LEU A 62 10.32 -21.45 -5.17
N GLY A 63 9.76 -21.68 -6.36
CA GLY A 63 10.31 -22.60 -7.36
C GLY A 63 11.70 -22.17 -7.83
N ALA A 64 11.87 -20.89 -8.14
CA ALA A 64 13.19 -20.35 -8.50
C ALA A 64 14.18 -20.43 -7.31
N THR A 65 13.70 -20.35 -6.07
CA THR A 65 14.51 -20.55 -4.86
C THR A 65 14.92 -22.01 -4.67
N LEU A 66 14.07 -22.97 -5.04
CA LEU A 66 14.39 -24.40 -5.05
C LEU A 66 15.44 -24.77 -6.10
N VAL A 67 15.48 -24.05 -7.22
CA VAL A 67 16.47 -24.30 -8.27
C VAL A 67 17.78 -23.59 -7.96
N VAL A 68 17.72 -22.25 -7.87
CA VAL A 68 18.91 -21.42 -7.78
C VAL A 68 19.41 -21.41 -6.34
N GLY A 69 18.52 -21.20 -5.37
CA GLY A 69 18.78 -20.87 -3.96
C GLY A 69 18.21 -19.49 -3.64
N ARG A 70 18.68 -18.80 -2.59
CA ARG A 70 18.10 -17.49 -2.16
C ARG A 70 18.53 -16.30 -3.03
N PHE A 71 18.46 -16.43 -4.34
CA PHE A 71 18.83 -15.38 -5.29
C PHE A 71 17.96 -14.13 -5.15
N PHE A 72 16.67 -14.28 -4.79
CA PHE A 72 15.73 -13.18 -4.65
C PHE A 72 16.27 -12.09 -3.71
N CYS A 73 16.76 -12.46 -2.53
CA CYS A 73 17.32 -11.51 -1.55
C CYS A 73 18.60 -10.81 -2.02
N ALA A 74 19.35 -11.40 -2.96
CA ALA A 74 20.60 -10.83 -3.47
C ALA A 74 20.39 -9.92 -4.69
N TYR A 75 19.45 -10.25 -5.57
CA TYR A 75 19.32 -9.63 -6.89
C TYR A 75 17.99 -8.90 -7.11
N VAL A 76 16.87 -9.45 -6.63
CA VAL A 76 15.52 -8.99 -7.00
C VAL A 76 14.88 -8.12 -5.91
N CYS A 77 15.05 -8.47 -4.64
CA CYS A 77 14.38 -7.80 -3.53
C CYS A 77 14.70 -6.30 -3.49
N PRO A 78 13.70 -5.41 -3.67
CA PRO A 78 13.94 -3.97 -3.74
C PRO A 78 14.40 -3.43 -2.38
N MET A 79 13.88 -3.96 -1.27
CA MET A 79 14.32 -3.59 0.08
C MET A 79 15.81 -3.90 0.29
N GLY A 80 16.28 -5.05 -0.20
CA GLY A 80 17.70 -5.42 -0.14
C GLY A 80 18.59 -4.49 -0.98
N ALA A 81 18.10 -4.03 -2.14
CA ALA A 81 18.78 -3.04 -2.97
C ALA A 81 18.82 -1.66 -2.29
N THR A 82 17.72 -1.21 -1.69
CA THR A 82 17.65 0.04 -0.92
C THR A 82 18.63 0.01 0.25
N ILE A 83 18.67 -1.07 1.03
CA ILE A 83 19.61 -1.21 2.15
C ILE A 83 21.06 -1.12 1.66
N ASP A 84 21.43 -1.87 0.61
CA ASP A 84 22.79 -1.84 0.06
C ASP A 84 23.18 -0.44 -0.48
N PHE A 85 22.24 0.24 -1.16
CA PHE A 85 22.44 1.58 -1.69
C PHE A 85 22.66 2.61 -0.58
N LEU A 86 21.81 2.60 0.45
CA LEU A 86 21.92 3.51 1.58
C LEU A 86 23.13 3.18 2.47
N ASP A 87 23.53 1.91 2.57
CA ASP A 87 24.77 1.52 3.23
C ASP A 87 26.01 2.13 2.57
N LEU A 88 26.04 2.10 1.23
CA LEU A 88 27.09 2.70 0.43
C LEU A 88 27.14 4.23 0.61
N LEU A 89 25.97 4.87 0.68
CA LEU A 89 25.82 6.32 0.82
C LEU A 89 26.25 6.80 2.22
N PHE A 90 25.79 6.15 3.30
CA PHE A 90 25.95 6.64 4.67
C PHE A 90 27.12 6.01 5.45
N PHE A 91 27.45 4.74 5.22
CA PHE A 91 28.38 3.98 6.08
C PHE A 91 29.63 3.46 5.37
N ARG A 92 29.91 4.02 4.17
CA ARG A 92 31.05 3.76 3.29
C ARG A 92 32.31 3.32 4.06
N LYS A 93 32.76 2.07 3.84
CA LYS A 93 34.04 1.49 4.29
C LYS A 93 34.40 1.64 5.80
N LYS A 94 33.46 1.90 6.72
CA LYS A 94 33.78 1.82 8.15
C LYS A 94 34.03 0.37 8.55
N LYS A 95 35.17 0.12 9.22
CA LYS A 95 35.54 -1.20 9.77
C LYS A 95 34.47 -1.58 10.81
N ARG A 96 33.65 -2.58 10.51
CA ARG A 96 32.58 -3.05 11.41
C ARG A 96 33.16 -4.08 12.36
N SER A 97 32.93 -3.91 13.66
CA SER A 97 33.27 -4.95 14.62
C SER A 97 32.32 -6.13 14.46
N PRO A 98 32.81 -7.37 14.49
CA PRO A 98 31.94 -8.54 14.55
C PRO A 98 31.11 -8.49 15.84
N LEU A 99 29.81 -8.74 15.73
CA LEU A 99 28.92 -8.77 16.89
C LEU A 99 29.28 -9.98 17.77
N LYS A 100 29.46 -9.79 19.09
CA LYS A 100 29.82 -10.90 20.01
C LYS A 100 28.75 -12.00 20.13
N LYS A 101 27.50 -11.77 19.68
CA LYS A 101 26.34 -12.69 19.80
C LYS A 101 25.61 -12.93 18.47
N GLU A 102 26.34 -13.13 17.37
CA GLU A 102 25.73 -13.32 16.05
C GLU A 102 24.80 -14.54 15.96
N GLY A 103 25.16 -15.66 16.61
CA GLY A 103 24.36 -16.90 16.56
C GLY A 103 22.96 -16.75 17.17
N SER A 104 22.86 -16.10 18.33
CA SER A 104 21.58 -15.87 19.01
C SER A 104 20.66 -14.92 18.23
N LEU A 105 21.22 -13.84 17.66
CA LEU A 105 20.44 -12.88 16.87
C LEU A 105 19.88 -13.50 15.58
N ARG A 106 20.55 -14.49 14.97
CA ARG A 106 20.02 -15.20 13.78
C ARG A 106 18.75 -15.99 14.08
N LYS A 107 18.50 -16.38 15.34
CA LYS A 107 17.29 -17.12 15.75
C LYS A 107 16.04 -16.24 15.69
N VAL A 108 16.20 -14.92 15.86
CA VAL A 108 15.10 -13.95 15.94
C VAL A 108 14.21 -13.98 14.69
N LYS A 109 14.78 -13.96 13.47
CA LYS A 109 13.98 -14.03 12.24
C LYS A 109 13.14 -15.32 12.12
N TYR A 110 13.60 -16.44 12.67
CA TYR A 110 12.85 -17.70 12.66
C TYR A 110 11.75 -17.70 13.73
N VAL A 111 12.01 -17.15 14.91
CA VAL A 111 10.98 -16.89 15.94
C VAL A 111 9.88 -15.99 15.37
N LEU A 112 10.25 -14.88 14.72
CA LEU A 112 9.31 -13.98 14.07
C LEU A 112 8.49 -14.69 12.99
N LEU A 113 9.11 -15.53 12.15
CA LEU A 113 8.39 -16.32 11.16
C LEU A 113 7.34 -17.24 11.80
N ILE A 114 7.69 -17.96 12.88
CA ILE A 114 6.76 -18.84 13.60
C ILE A 114 5.60 -18.02 14.17
N VAL A 115 5.89 -16.88 14.81
CA VAL A 115 4.87 -15.99 15.38
C VAL A 115 3.93 -15.47 14.28
N PHE A 116 4.45 -15.12 13.10
CA PHE A 116 3.65 -14.59 11.99
C PHE A 116 2.69 -15.65 11.44
N ILE A 117 3.20 -16.85 11.20
CA ILE A 117 2.37 -17.99 10.75
C ILE A 117 1.33 -18.33 11.82
N ALA A 118 1.72 -18.38 13.10
CA ALA A 118 0.80 -18.66 14.21
C ALA A 118 -0.33 -17.63 14.31
N CYS A 119 -0.02 -16.34 14.17
CA CYS A 119 -1.03 -15.27 14.15
C CYS A 119 -1.95 -15.38 12.93
N ALA A 120 -1.40 -15.71 11.75
CA ALA A 120 -2.19 -15.89 10.54
C ALA A 120 -3.21 -17.03 10.68
N LEU A 121 -2.86 -18.15 11.33
CA LEU A 121 -3.78 -19.28 11.57
C LEU A 121 -5.04 -18.90 12.37
N VAL A 122 -4.91 -17.94 13.29
CA VAL A 122 -6.02 -17.42 14.10
C VAL A 122 -6.73 -16.22 13.44
N GLY A 123 -6.36 -15.88 12.18
CA GLY A 123 -6.99 -14.81 11.41
C GLY A 123 -6.47 -13.42 11.76
N PHE A 124 -5.23 -13.29 12.23
CA PHE A 124 -4.57 -12.01 12.47
C PHE A 124 -3.27 -11.92 11.66
N SER A 125 -3.30 -11.17 10.56
CA SER A 125 -2.13 -11.04 9.68
C SER A 125 -1.14 -10.03 10.24
N LEU A 126 0.02 -10.47 10.75
CA LEU A 126 1.11 -9.60 11.25
C LEU A 126 2.11 -9.14 10.19
N VAL A 127 1.94 -9.62 8.96
CA VAL A 127 2.90 -9.43 7.85
C VAL A 127 3.24 -7.97 7.61
N TYR A 128 2.27 -7.08 7.76
CA TYR A 128 2.43 -5.65 7.51
C TYR A 128 3.50 -4.94 8.36
N TRP A 129 3.90 -5.52 9.48
CA TRP A 129 4.92 -4.94 10.36
C TRP A 129 6.35 -5.16 9.85
N MET A 130 6.66 -6.35 9.33
CA MET A 130 8.06 -6.75 9.04
C MET A 130 8.25 -7.43 7.68
N ASP A 131 7.23 -7.49 6.85
CA ASP A 131 7.39 -7.86 5.45
C ASP A 131 8.21 -6.80 4.71
N PRO A 132 9.31 -7.16 4.04
CA PRO A 132 10.19 -6.18 3.42
C PRO A 132 9.55 -5.44 2.26
N ILE A 133 8.64 -6.05 1.50
CA ILE A 133 8.06 -5.44 0.30
C ILE A 133 6.87 -4.56 0.67
N ALA A 134 5.98 -5.02 1.54
CA ALA A 134 4.89 -4.19 2.08
C ALA A 134 5.44 -2.99 2.89
N LEU A 135 6.50 -3.20 3.69
CA LEU A 135 7.16 -2.11 4.40
C LEU A 135 7.78 -1.09 3.44
N LEU A 136 8.50 -1.55 2.42
CA LEU A 136 9.11 -0.65 1.43
C LEU A 136 8.04 0.13 0.65
N THR A 137 6.97 -0.53 0.22
CA THR A 137 5.86 0.10 -0.50
C THR A 137 5.20 1.21 0.34
N ARG A 138 5.04 0.95 1.63
CA ARG A 138 4.50 1.93 2.59
C ARG A 138 5.45 3.12 2.79
N ILE A 139 6.76 2.87 2.86
CA ILE A 139 7.78 3.93 2.90
C ILE A 139 7.73 4.77 1.62
N TYR A 140 7.61 4.13 0.45
CA TYR A 140 7.43 4.81 -0.82
C TYR A 140 6.16 5.68 -0.83
N THR A 141 5.05 5.15 -0.32
CA THR A 141 3.77 5.86 -0.28
C THR A 141 3.77 7.06 0.66
N PHE A 142 4.22 6.88 1.90
CA PHE A 142 4.08 7.91 2.94
C PHE A 142 5.25 8.87 3.03
N VAL A 143 6.41 8.51 2.48
CA VAL A 143 7.64 9.33 2.59
C VAL A 143 8.12 9.76 1.21
N PHE A 144 8.49 8.83 0.34
CA PHE A 144 9.12 9.19 -0.93
C PHE A 144 8.16 9.85 -1.92
N TYR A 145 6.88 9.45 -1.95
CA TYR A 145 5.90 10.00 -2.88
C TYR A 145 5.57 11.47 -2.58
N PRO A 146 5.17 11.86 -1.35
CA PRO A 146 5.04 13.27 -0.98
C PRO A 146 6.32 14.05 -1.26
N LEU A 147 7.48 13.55 -0.81
CA LEU A 147 8.76 14.23 -1.00
C LEU A 147 9.09 14.45 -2.49
N ALA A 148 8.84 13.46 -3.35
CA ALA A 148 9.06 13.57 -4.78
C ALA A 148 8.14 14.61 -5.40
N VAL A 149 6.85 14.64 -5.02
CA VAL A 149 5.90 15.65 -5.51
C VAL A 149 6.31 17.05 -5.04
N SER A 150 6.68 17.23 -3.77
CA SER A 150 7.17 18.51 -3.25
C SER A 150 8.42 18.99 -3.99
N LEU A 151 9.38 18.09 -4.26
CA LEU A 151 10.59 18.42 -5.02
C LEU A 151 10.28 18.79 -6.48
N ILE A 152 9.34 18.09 -7.12
CA ILE A 152 8.89 18.41 -8.48
C ILE A 152 8.21 19.78 -8.50
N ASN A 153 7.30 20.06 -7.56
CA ASN A 153 6.64 21.36 -7.46
C ASN A 153 7.66 22.48 -7.21
N LEU A 154 8.62 22.28 -6.31
CA LEU A 154 9.71 23.23 -6.07
C LEU A 154 10.55 23.48 -7.33
N PHE A 155 10.86 22.44 -8.10
CA PHE A 155 11.58 22.55 -9.37
C PHE A 155 10.76 23.29 -10.44
N LEU A 156 9.46 22.98 -10.55
CA LEU A 156 8.55 23.69 -11.44
C LEU A 156 8.47 25.16 -11.05
N ASP A 157 8.35 25.48 -9.76
CA ASP A 157 8.32 26.86 -9.26
C ASP A 157 9.60 27.63 -9.58
N LEU A 158 10.76 26.98 -9.47
CA LEU A 158 12.04 27.57 -9.83
C LEU A 158 12.14 27.88 -11.34
N LEU A 159 11.58 27.02 -12.19
CA LEU A 159 11.63 27.17 -13.65
C LEU A 159 10.45 27.93 -14.26
N ARG A 160 9.38 28.21 -13.51
CA ARG A 160 8.23 29.02 -13.95
C ARG A 160 8.59 30.33 -14.64
N PRO A 161 9.53 31.16 -14.15
CA PRO A 161 9.90 32.39 -14.86
C PRO A 161 10.49 32.10 -16.25
N PHE A 162 11.27 31.03 -16.38
CA PHE A 162 11.86 30.60 -17.65
C PHE A 162 10.78 30.07 -18.62
N PHE A 163 9.83 29.26 -18.14
CA PHE A 163 8.73 28.75 -18.95
C PHE A 163 7.81 29.86 -19.46
N ARG A 164 7.60 30.93 -18.68
CA ARG A 164 6.84 32.10 -19.11
C ARG A 164 7.54 32.86 -20.25
N VAL A 165 8.86 33.00 -20.20
CA VAL A 165 9.63 33.66 -21.27
C VAL A 165 9.61 32.84 -22.57
N LEU A 166 9.64 31.51 -22.49
CA LEU A 166 9.54 30.62 -23.65
C LEU A 166 8.11 30.47 -24.21
N GLY A 167 7.11 31.12 -23.62
CA GLY A 167 5.70 30.99 -24.04
C GLY A 167 5.06 29.64 -23.71
N TRP A 168 5.65 28.83 -22.82
CA TRP A 168 5.12 27.52 -22.42
C TRP A 168 4.06 27.64 -21.31
N VAL A 169 2.88 28.15 -21.69
CA VAL A 169 1.78 28.48 -20.75
C VAL A 169 1.33 27.26 -19.95
N SER A 170 1.14 26.09 -20.57
CA SER A 170 0.67 24.87 -19.88
C SER A 170 1.61 24.40 -18.76
N LEU A 171 2.93 24.47 -19.00
CA LEU A 171 3.95 24.09 -18.00
C LEU A 171 4.04 25.11 -16.86
N SER A 172 3.77 26.39 -17.15
CA SER A 172 3.81 27.47 -16.16
C SER A 172 2.70 27.37 -15.09
N HIS A 173 1.58 26.71 -15.42
CA HIS A 173 0.45 26.49 -14.51
C HIS A 173 0.42 25.08 -13.90
N LEU A 174 1.34 24.20 -14.33
CA LEU A 174 1.42 22.85 -13.77
C LEU A 174 1.78 22.94 -12.29
N HIS A 175 0.88 22.45 -11.44
CA HIS A 175 1.11 22.25 -10.02
C HIS A 175 0.51 20.91 -9.63
N LEU A 176 1.36 19.98 -9.20
CA LEU A 176 0.90 18.66 -8.79
C LEU A 176 0.23 18.77 -7.42
N MET A 177 -0.88 18.05 -7.20
CA MET A 177 -1.50 17.97 -5.88
C MET A 177 -0.54 17.33 -4.89
N GLU A 178 -0.22 18.04 -3.81
CA GLU A 178 0.71 17.57 -2.78
C GLU A 178 -0.01 16.60 -1.84
N PRO A 179 0.36 15.30 -1.84
CA PRO A 179 -0.30 14.31 -1.00
C PRO A 179 0.23 14.40 0.43
N ALA A 180 -0.66 14.32 1.41
CA ALA A 180 -0.30 14.29 2.82
C ALA A 180 -0.79 12.99 3.48
N PHE A 181 0.02 12.45 4.39
CA PHE A 181 -0.33 11.23 5.13
C PHE A 181 0.00 11.39 6.62
N TYR A 182 -0.97 11.15 7.50
CA TYR A 182 -0.80 11.32 8.95
C TYR A 182 0.32 10.47 9.55
N MET A 183 0.61 9.31 8.96
CA MET A 183 1.61 8.35 9.48
C MET A 183 2.99 8.49 8.82
N ALA A 184 3.24 9.56 8.07
CA ALA A 184 4.51 9.79 7.38
C ALA A 184 5.70 9.80 8.34
N THR A 185 5.61 10.54 9.45
CA THR A 185 6.70 10.66 10.43
C THR A 185 7.07 9.33 11.07
N ILE A 186 6.08 8.54 11.51
CA ILE A 186 6.33 7.20 12.09
C ILE A 186 7.00 6.29 11.06
N THR A 187 6.55 6.35 9.80
CA THR A 187 7.11 5.54 8.72
C THR A 187 8.56 5.94 8.39
N LEU A 188 8.85 7.24 8.43
CA LEU A 188 10.21 7.77 8.29
C LEU A 188 11.13 7.29 9.43
N LEU A 189 10.64 7.29 10.68
CA LEU A 189 11.39 6.76 11.82
C LEU A 189 11.68 5.25 11.69
N ILE A 190 10.73 4.47 11.17
CA ILE A 190 10.95 3.04 10.89
C ILE A 190 12.06 2.87 9.83
N LEU A 191 12.00 3.62 8.73
CA LEU A 191 13.06 3.60 7.70
C LEU A 191 14.42 3.98 8.31
N ALA A 192 14.47 5.07 9.08
CA ALA A 192 15.69 5.53 9.75
C ALA A 192 16.25 4.46 10.70
N GLY A 193 15.38 3.78 11.46
CA GLY A 193 15.76 2.65 12.31
C GLY A 193 16.35 1.49 11.53
N VAL A 194 15.74 1.08 10.42
CA VAL A 194 16.27 0.02 9.56
C VAL A 194 17.65 0.37 9.00
N ILE A 195 17.85 1.62 8.56
CA ILE A 195 19.14 2.11 8.08
C ILE A 195 20.17 2.16 9.21
N ALA A 196 19.79 2.70 10.38
CA ALA A 196 20.68 2.82 11.53
C ALA A 196 21.18 1.46 12.03
N LEU A 197 20.33 0.43 12.02
CA LEU A 197 20.71 -0.94 12.39
C LEU A 197 21.82 -1.53 11.49
N ASN A 198 21.92 -1.06 10.24
CA ASN A 198 22.97 -1.50 9.30
C ASN A 198 24.39 -1.08 9.74
N ARG A 199 24.48 -0.10 10.66
CA ARG A 199 25.74 0.27 11.31
C ARG A 199 26.33 -0.88 12.15
N LEU A 200 25.47 -1.76 12.70
CA LEU A 200 25.88 -2.87 13.55
C LEU A 200 26.37 -4.07 12.74
N ALA A 201 25.70 -4.39 11.64
CA ALA A 201 26.10 -5.46 10.72
C ALA A 201 25.58 -5.16 9.31
N PRO A 202 26.32 -5.54 8.25
CA PRO A 202 25.82 -5.45 6.89
C PRO A 202 24.51 -6.22 6.75
N ARG A 203 23.53 -5.57 6.10
CA ARG A 203 22.19 -6.10 5.90
C ARG A 203 21.55 -6.62 7.19
N PHE A 204 21.70 -5.89 8.31
CA PHE A 204 21.18 -6.29 9.63
C PHE A 204 19.72 -6.78 9.57
N TRP A 205 18.84 -6.02 8.90
CA TRP A 205 17.44 -6.39 8.70
C TRP A 205 17.29 -7.78 8.06
N CYS A 206 17.94 -8.01 6.91
CA CYS A 206 17.85 -9.27 6.19
C CYS A 206 18.46 -10.46 6.96
N ARG A 207 19.45 -10.17 7.81
CA ARG A 207 20.20 -11.17 8.59
C ARG A 207 19.46 -11.61 9.85
N TYR A 208 18.76 -10.70 10.53
CA TYR A 208 18.25 -10.95 11.89
C TYR A 208 16.74 -10.72 12.06
N LEU A 209 16.12 -9.88 11.24
CA LEU A 209 14.74 -9.43 11.47
C LEU A 209 13.77 -9.90 10.38
N CYS A 210 14.22 -10.04 9.14
CA CYS A 210 13.35 -10.28 7.99
C CYS A 210 12.73 -11.69 7.99
N PRO A 211 11.40 -11.83 8.23
CA PRO A 211 10.70 -13.11 8.23
C PRO A 211 10.65 -13.75 6.83
N LEU A 212 10.55 -12.94 5.77
CA LEU A 212 10.65 -13.44 4.39
C LEU A 212 12.02 -14.09 4.15
N GLY A 213 13.07 -13.47 4.69
CA GLY A 213 14.41 -14.02 4.66
C GLY A 213 14.48 -15.39 5.35
N ALA A 214 13.84 -15.53 6.52
CA ALA A 214 13.75 -16.80 7.23
C ALA A 214 12.99 -17.87 6.44
N LEU A 215 11.85 -17.51 5.83
CA LEU A 215 11.07 -18.43 5.00
C LEU A 215 11.90 -18.99 3.85
N LEU A 216 12.59 -18.11 3.10
CA LEU A 216 13.48 -18.52 2.02
C LEU A 216 14.71 -19.30 2.53
N SER A 217 15.18 -19.04 3.75
CA SER A 217 16.23 -19.83 4.40
C SER A 217 15.84 -21.29 4.63
N LEU A 218 14.57 -21.60 4.88
CA LEU A 218 14.09 -22.97 5.08
C LEU A 218 14.05 -23.77 3.76
N VAL A 219 13.77 -23.09 2.65
CA VAL A 219 13.62 -23.69 1.32
C VAL A 219 14.96 -23.83 0.60
N SER A 220 15.84 -22.85 0.77
CA SER A 220 17.12 -22.76 0.04
C SER A 220 18.12 -23.92 0.19
N PRO A 221 18.16 -24.70 1.28
CA PRO A 221 19.07 -25.84 1.39
C PRO A 221 18.74 -26.97 0.41
N LEU A 222 17.61 -26.88 -0.31
CA LEU A 222 17.25 -27.79 -1.41
C LEU A 222 17.81 -27.32 -2.77
N GLY A 223 18.39 -26.11 -2.83
CA GLY A 223 18.95 -25.51 -4.04
C GLY A 223 20.01 -26.39 -4.73
N LEU A 224 20.00 -26.39 -6.07
CA LEU A 224 21.00 -27.09 -6.88
C LEU A 224 22.36 -26.39 -6.86
N PHE A 225 22.40 -25.06 -6.93
CA PHE A 225 23.67 -24.34 -7.04
C PHE A 225 24.24 -24.00 -5.67
N ARG A 226 25.37 -24.60 -5.29
CA ARG A 226 25.94 -24.41 -3.94
C ARG A 226 27.38 -23.94 -3.98
N ARG A 227 27.77 -23.15 -2.99
CA ARG A 227 29.16 -22.77 -2.82
C ARG A 227 29.97 -24.03 -2.49
N LYS A 228 30.97 -24.34 -3.32
CA LYS A 228 32.03 -25.31 -3.01
C LYS A 228 33.39 -24.60 -3.02
N VAL A 229 34.28 -25.05 -2.15
CA VAL A 229 35.64 -24.54 -2.03
C VAL A 229 36.59 -25.66 -2.37
N SER A 230 37.46 -25.44 -3.36
CA SER A 230 38.49 -26.41 -3.75
C SER A 230 39.70 -26.36 -2.81
N GLU A 231 40.56 -27.37 -2.91
CA GLU A 231 41.84 -27.43 -2.18
C GLU A 231 42.80 -26.27 -2.47
N ARG A 232 42.58 -25.48 -3.53
CA ARG A 232 43.32 -24.24 -3.81
C ARG A 232 43.13 -23.15 -2.74
N CYS A 233 42.24 -23.34 -1.76
CA CYS A 233 41.98 -22.36 -0.72
C CYS A 233 43.15 -22.25 0.27
N ASN A 234 43.81 -21.08 0.28
CA ASN A 234 44.87 -20.72 1.23
C ASN A 234 44.38 -20.08 2.54
N GLU A 235 43.07 -20.17 2.83
CA GLU A 235 42.47 -19.71 4.08
C GLU A 235 42.70 -18.22 4.42
N CYS A 236 42.84 -17.35 3.41
CA CYS A 236 43.03 -15.89 3.64
C CYS A 236 41.83 -15.14 4.29
N HIS A 237 40.71 -15.83 4.57
CA HIS A 237 39.44 -15.30 5.11
C HIS A 237 38.84 -14.07 4.38
N GLN A 238 39.30 -13.73 3.18
CA GLN A 238 38.77 -12.59 2.42
C GLN A 238 37.29 -12.77 2.04
N CYS A 239 36.92 -14.01 1.69
CA CYS A 239 35.54 -14.35 1.37
C CYS A 239 34.61 -14.18 2.57
N ALA A 240 35.05 -14.58 3.77
CA ALA A 240 34.28 -14.44 5.01
C ALA A 240 34.09 -12.97 5.39
N ARG A 241 35.17 -12.17 5.35
CA ARG A 241 35.14 -10.72 5.66
C ARG A 241 34.23 -9.91 4.72
N ASN A 242 34.14 -10.31 3.46
CA ASN A 242 33.30 -9.63 2.46
C ASN A 242 31.91 -10.27 2.27
N CYS A 243 31.54 -11.27 3.06
CA CYS A 243 30.23 -11.90 2.97
C CYS A 243 29.16 -10.98 3.59
N PRO A 244 28.23 -10.41 2.82
CA PRO A 244 27.26 -9.44 3.35
C PRO A 244 26.28 -10.06 4.36
N MET A 245 26.12 -11.40 4.34
CA MET A 245 25.23 -12.13 5.25
C MET A 245 25.99 -12.83 6.39
N GLY A 246 27.33 -12.81 6.39
CA GLY A 246 28.14 -13.60 7.33
C GLY A 246 27.88 -15.11 7.23
N ALA A 247 27.60 -15.62 6.03
CA ALA A 247 27.23 -17.03 5.82
C ALA A 247 28.43 -18.00 5.84
N ILE A 248 29.67 -17.49 5.77
CA ILE A 248 30.90 -18.28 5.82
C ILE A 248 31.33 -18.35 7.29
N LEU A 249 31.62 -19.56 7.77
CA LEU A 249 31.96 -19.84 9.17
C LEU A 249 33.43 -19.47 9.47
N GLU A 250 33.92 -19.82 10.65
CA GLU A 250 35.33 -19.62 11.04
C GLU A 250 36.26 -20.28 10.02
N ASN A 251 35.98 -21.53 9.66
CA ASN A 251 36.63 -22.21 8.53
C ASN A 251 36.11 -21.64 7.19
N PRO A 252 36.96 -21.01 6.34
CA PRO A 252 36.57 -20.46 5.04
C PRO A 252 36.01 -21.49 4.06
N ARG A 253 36.32 -22.78 4.28
CA ARG A 253 35.84 -23.90 3.46
C ARG A 253 34.35 -24.19 3.74
N GLU A 254 33.89 -23.92 4.94
CA GLU A 254 32.52 -24.21 5.38
C GLU A 254 31.55 -23.05 5.12
N THR A 255 30.27 -23.37 4.92
CA THR A 255 29.24 -22.37 4.65
C THR A 255 27.91 -22.77 5.27
N ALA A 256 27.31 -21.86 6.02
CA ALA A 256 25.92 -21.96 6.43
C ALA A 256 25.01 -21.72 5.21
N HIS A 257 24.70 -22.79 4.48
CA HIS A 257 23.89 -22.73 3.26
C HIS A 257 22.53 -21.99 3.43
N PRO A 258 21.75 -22.19 4.52
CA PRO A 258 20.50 -21.43 4.73
C PRO A 258 20.68 -19.90 4.80
N GLU A 259 21.86 -19.43 5.21
CA GLU A 259 22.19 -18.00 5.31
C GLU A 259 22.78 -17.43 4.02
N CYS A 260 23.24 -18.29 3.11
CA CYS A 260 23.83 -17.88 1.85
C CYS A 260 22.75 -17.37 0.87
N ILE A 261 22.80 -16.08 0.55
CA ILE A 261 21.93 -15.45 -0.46
C ILE A 261 22.44 -15.61 -1.90
N GLN A 262 23.53 -16.36 -2.10
CA GLN A 262 24.12 -16.60 -3.42
C GLN A 262 24.47 -15.33 -4.20
N CYS A 263 24.89 -14.27 -3.50
CA CYS A 263 25.34 -13.03 -4.12
C CYS A 263 26.65 -13.16 -4.93
N ARG A 264 27.34 -14.30 -4.82
CA ARG A 264 28.62 -14.65 -5.47
C ARG A 264 29.78 -13.68 -5.20
N THR A 265 29.66 -12.81 -4.19
CA THR A 265 30.76 -11.90 -3.79
C THR A 265 32.02 -12.67 -3.41
N CYS A 266 31.88 -13.81 -2.72
CA CYS A 266 33.02 -14.65 -2.32
C CYS A 266 33.84 -15.19 -3.50
N ARG A 267 33.23 -15.44 -4.66
CA ARG A 267 33.96 -15.83 -5.88
C ARG A 267 34.75 -14.66 -6.47
N ARG A 268 34.18 -13.45 -6.45
CA ARG A 268 34.84 -12.25 -7.00
C ARG A 268 36.07 -11.83 -6.19
N VAL A 269 36.04 -12.00 -4.87
CA VAL A 269 37.12 -11.54 -3.97
C VAL A 269 38.15 -12.62 -3.66
N CYS A 270 38.01 -13.83 -4.19
CA CYS A 270 38.93 -14.94 -3.91
C CYS A 270 40.16 -14.83 -4.82
N PRO A 271 41.38 -14.62 -4.28
CA PRO A 271 42.59 -14.49 -5.10
C PRO A 271 42.97 -15.81 -5.79
N GLU A 272 42.73 -16.95 -5.13
CA GLU A 272 43.07 -18.30 -5.63
C GLU A 272 42.01 -18.90 -6.57
N GLU A 273 40.94 -18.14 -6.86
CA GLU A 273 39.77 -18.62 -7.61
C GLU A 273 39.17 -19.94 -7.08
N ALA A 274 39.39 -20.25 -5.81
CA ALA A 274 39.03 -21.52 -5.18
C ALA A 274 37.52 -21.72 -4.95
N VAL A 275 36.70 -20.70 -5.22
CA VAL A 275 35.26 -20.69 -4.89
C VAL A 275 34.41 -20.87 -6.16
N SER A 276 33.64 -21.95 -6.23
CA SER A 276 32.74 -22.27 -7.34
C SER A 276 31.29 -22.48 -6.89
N PHE A 277 30.36 -22.47 -7.84
CA PHE A 277 28.93 -22.72 -7.62
C PHE A 277 28.40 -23.79 -8.59
N PRO A 278 28.91 -25.04 -8.52
CA PRO A 278 28.44 -26.11 -9.40
C PRO A 278 27.00 -26.54 -9.03
N PRO A 279 26.26 -27.14 -9.97
CA PRO A 279 25.07 -27.90 -9.63
C PRO A 279 25.49 -29.11 -8.78
N SER A 280 24.93 -29.22 -7.58
CA SER A 280 25.17 -30.34 -6.66
C SER A 280 23.90 -30.64 -5.89
N LEU A 281 23.49 -31.91 -5.92
CA LEU A 281 22.39 -32.39 -5.09
C LEU A 281 22.76 -32.29 -3.60
N PRO A 282 21.77 -32.08 -2.71
CA PRO A 282 22.02 -32.12 -1.28
C PRO A 282 22.63 -33.47 -0.90
N ALA A 283 23.85 -33.46 -0.37
CA ALA A 283 24.27 -34.55 0.51
C ALA A 283 23.34 -34.46 1.72
N GLY A 284 22.47 -35.46 1.91
CA GLY A 284 21.58 -35.51 3.07
C GLY A 284 22.39 -35.27 4.36
N GLY A 285 21.91 -34.39 5.23
CA GLY A 285 22.60 -34.04 6.49
C GLY A 285 23.14 -32.61 6.59
N GLU A 286 23.26 -31.86 5.48
CA GLU A 286 23.68 -30.44 5.51
C GLU A 286 22.52 -29.44 5.75
N TYR A 287 21.41 -29.90 6.32
CA TYR A 287 20.46 -28.96 6.92
C TYR A 287 21.13 -28.40 8.17
N SER A 288 21.69 -27.18 8.08
CA SER A 288 22.05 -26.46 9.30
C SER A 288 20.77 -26.38 10.12
N SER A 289 20.76 -27.14 11.23
CA SER A 289 19.64 -27.20 12.14
C SER A 289 19.28 -25.77 12.47
N VAL A 290 18.05 -25.38 12.15
CA VAL A 290 17.49 -24.15 12.71
C VAL A 290 17.65 -24.32 14.22
N ASP A 291 18.58 -23.58 14.81
CA ASP A 291 19.06 -23.79 16.19
C ASP A 291 18.04 -23.23 17.20
N LEU A 292 16.78 -23.62 17.02
CA LEU A 292 15.66 -23.35 17.90
C LEU A 292 15.52 -24.56 18.81
N SER A 293 15.64 -24.34 20.12
CA SER A 293 15.30 -25.37 21.09
C SER A 293 13.83 -25.79 20.91
N ARG A 294 13.50 -27.06 21.14
CA ARG A 294 12.10 -27.54 21.09
C ARG A 294 11.18 -26.66 21.94
N ARG A 295 11.64 -26.25 23.13
CA ARG A 295 10.93 -25.30 23.99
C ARG A 295 10.73 -23.93 23.31
N GLY A 296 11.76 -23.39 22.68
CA GLY A 296 11.67 -22.12 21.94
C GLY A 296 10.65 -22.16 20.79
N PHE A 297 10.54 -23.27 20.07
CA PHE A 297 9.51 -23.46 19.04
C PHE A 297 8.10 -23.40 19.65
N PHE A 298 7.83 -24.20 20.68
CA PHE A 298 6.51 -24.21 21.33
C PHE A 298 6.17 -22.88 22.01
N TYR A 299 7.13 -22.20 22.63
CA TYR A 299 6.90 -20.86 23.19
C TYR A 299 6.58 -19.83 22.11
N SER A 300 7.27 -19.88 20.96
CA SER A 300 7.01 -18.97 19.85
C SER A 300 5.64 -19.23 19.23
N LEU A 301 5.27 -20.50 19.07
CA LEU A 301 3.97 -20.93 18.54
C LEU A 301 2.83 -20.56 19.49
N ALA A 302 2.93 -20.96 20.77
CA ALA A 302 1.92 -20.65 21.77
C ALA A 302 1.80 -19.14 22.00
N GLY A 303 2.94 -18.44 22.08
CA GLY A 303 2.98 -16.98 22.19
C GLY A 303 2.34 -16.28 20.99
N GLY A 304 2.63 -16.74 19.76
CA GLY A 304 2.01 -16.22 18.54
C GLY A 304 0.50 -16.49 18.48
N LEU A 305 0.04 -17.71 18.80
CA LEU A 305 -1.39 -18.05 18.87
C LEU A 305 -2.10 -17.21 19.92
N THR A 306 -1.52 -17.09 21.12
CA THR A 306 -2.09 -16.31 22.22
C THR A 306 -2.16 -14.84 21.85
N PHE A 307 -1.06 -14.28 21.32
CA PHE A 307 -1.03 -12.90 20.86
C PHE A 307 -2.04 -12.65 19.74
N GLY A 308 -2.13 -13.51 18.73
CA GLY A 308 -3.09 -13.35 17.64
C GLY A 308 -4.55 -13.47 18.12
N LEU A 309 -4.85 -14.38 19.04
CA LEU A 309 -6.18 -14.50 19.65
C LEU A 309 -6.52 -13.27 20.49
N VAL A 310 -5.60 -12.84 21.35
CA VAL A 310 -5.79 -11.64 22.17
C VAL A 310 -5.91 -10.41 21.26
N ALA A 311 -5.05 -10.22 20.28
CA ALA A 311 -5.06 -9.06 19.38
C ALA A 311 -6.28 -9.04 18.43
N SER A 312 -6.85 -10.20 18.08
CA SER A 312 -8.08 -10.29 17.29
C SER A 312 -9.36 -10.16 18.12
N LYS A 313 -9.27 -10.43 19.43
CA LYS A 313 -10.39 -10.34 20.39
C LYS A 313 -10.30 -9.13 21.31
N THR A 314 -9.19 -8.38 21.29
CA THR A 314 -9.00 -7.26 22.21
C THR A 314 -10.09 -6.23 21.99
N PRO A 315 -10.72 -5.75 23.08
CA PRO A 315 -11.78 -4.77 23.02
C PRO A 315 -11.20 -3.36 22.82
N PHE A 316 -10.22 -3.20 21.93
CA PHE A 316 -10.05 -1.95 21.20
C PHE A 316 -11.01 -1.91 20.01
N LYS A 317 -12.18 -2.56 20.11
CA LYS A 317 -13.36 -2.09 19.40
C LYS A 317 -13.48 -0.62 19.80
N PRO A 318 -13.35 0.34 18.88
CA PRO A 318 -13.91 1.64 19.16
C PRO A 318 -15.37 1.37 19.54
N LEU A 319 -15.85 1.96 20.62
CA LEU A 319 -17.28 2.13 20.86
C LEU A 319 -17.96 2.29 19.49
N GLU A 320 -18.84 1.36 19.13
CA GLU A 320 -19.52 1.20 17.83
C GLU A 320 -20.27 2.46 17.34
N GLY A 321 -20.12 3.62 18.00
CA GLY A 321 -20.89 4.84 17.74
C GLY A 321 -20.15 6.17 17.80
N LYS A 322 -18.80 6.26 17.78
CA LYS A 322 -18.14 7.60 17.83
C LYS A 322 -17.14 7.98 16.73
N HIS A 323 -16.65 7.05 15.91
CA HIS A 323 -15.69 7.41 14.86
C HIS A 323 -16.15 6.93 13.47
N GLN A 324 -16.08 7.85 12.52
CA GLN A 324 -16.42 7.75 11.10
C GLN A 324 -15.47 6.79 10.35
N LEU A 325 -15.38 5.52 10.77
CA LEU A 325 -14.56 4.56 10.06
C LEU A 325 -15.27 4.12 8.78
N ILE A 326 -15.05 4.89 7.72
CA ILE A 326 -15.56 4.61 6.39
C ILE A 326 -14.43 3.95 5.58
N ARG A 327 -14.71 2.78 5.00
CA ARG A 327 -13.78 2.06 4.13
C ARG A 327 -14.01 2.43 2.66
N PRO A 328 -12.99 2.31 1.79
CA PRO A 328 -13.15 2.52 0.35
C PRO A 328 -14.27 1.66 -0.25
N PRO A 329 -14.91 2.11 -1.35
CA PRO A 329 -15.91 1.31 -2.04
C PRO A 329 -15.30 -0.01 -2.51
N GLY A 330 -16.07 -1.09 -2.38
CA GLY A 330 -15.59 -2.44 -2.69
C GLY A 330 -14.76 -3.09 -1.58
N ALA A 331 -14.57 -2.46 -0.42
CA ALA A 331 -13.97 -3.11 0.73
C ALA A 331 -14.83 -4.31 1.19
N LEU A 332 -14.16 -5.43 1.48
CA LEU A 332 -14.80 -6.60 2.09
C LEU A 332 -15.43 -6.26 3.45
N PRO A 333 -16.34 -7.11 3.97
CA PRO A 333 -16.81 -7.00 5.35
C PRO A 333 -15.64 -6.85 6.34
N GLU A 334 -15.78 -6.02 7.37
CA GLU A 334 -14.65 -5.53 8.18
C GLU A 334 -13.72 -6.65 8.70
N SER A 335 -14.27 -7.75 9.20
CA SER A 335 -13.49 -8.88 9.72
C SER A 335 -12.65 -9.57 8.65
N GLU A 336 -13.19 -9.75 7.44
CA GLU A 336 -12.50 -10.33 6.28
C GLU A 336 -11.51 -9.34 5.67
N PHE A 337 -11.87 -8.06 5.64
CA PHE A 337 -11.01 -6.97 5.19
C PHE A 337 -9.73 -6.91 6.03
N LEU A 338 -9.83 -6.93 7.36
CA LEU A 338 -8.69 -6.87 8.27
C LEU A 338 -7.76 -8.11 8.17
N ARG A 339 -8.31 -9.27 7.80
CA ARG A 339 -7.58 -10.52 7.54
C ARG A 339 -6.83 -10.49 6.21
N THR A 340 -7.47 -9.94 5.19
CA THR A 340 -7.01 -10.01 3.79
C THR A 340 -6.12 -8.82 3.41
N CYS A 341 -6.33 -7.64 4.02
CA CYS A 341 -5.55 -6.45 3.75
C CYS A 341 -4.11 -6.62 4.28
N ILE A 342 -3.12 -6.46 3.40
CA ILE A 342 -1.70 -6.51 3.76
C ILE A 342 -1.12 -5.15 4.17
N ARG A 343 -1.95 -4.08 4.15
CA ARG A 343 -1.57 -2.71 4.53
C ARG A 343 -0.33 -2.18 3.80
N CYS A 344 -0.20 -2.49 2.50
CA CYS A 344 0.93 -2.06 1.67
C CYS A 344 0.94 -0.55 1.37
N GLY A 345 -0.23 0.09 1.37
CA GLY A 345 -0.38 1.52 1.07
C GLY A 345 -0.67 1.88 -0.39
N GLU A 346 -0.65 0.92 -1.32
CA GLU A 346 -0.89 1.19 -2.75
C GLU A 346 -2.22 1.90 -3.03
N CYS A 347 -3.32 1.45 -2.41
CA CYS A 347 -4.62 2.10 -2.56
C CYS A 347 -4.65 3.55 -2.07
N MET A 348 -3.85 3.89 -1.05
CA MET A 348 -3.72 5.25 -0.52
C MET A 348 -2.89 6.12 -1.45
N LYS A 349 -1.83 5.56 -2.03
CA LYS A 349 -1.02 6.23 -3.06
C LYS A 349 -1.82 6.53 -4.33
N SER A 350 -2.62 5.58 -4.79
CA SER A 350 -3.42 5.71 -6.02
C SER A 350 -4.65 6.61 -5.86
N CYS A 351 -4.91 7.13 -4.66
CA CYS A 351 -6.09 7.95 -4.38
C CYS A 351 -5.90 9.37 -4.91
N LEU A 352 -6.63 9.72 -5.98
CA LEU A 352 -6.52 11.02 -6.67
C LEU A 352 -6.83 12.21 -5.75
N THR A 353 -7.80 12.06 -4.86
CA THR A 353 -8.23 13.12 -3.93
C THR A 353 -7.48 13.08 -2.59
N ASN A 354 -6.51 12.16 -2.42
CA ASN A 354 -5.80 11.90 -1.16
C ASN A 354 -6.73 11.65 0.05
N THR A 355 -8.00 11.29 -0.18
CA THR A 355 -8.98 10.99 0.87
C THR A 355 -8.65 9.72 1.66
N LEU A 356 -8.00 8.75 1.01
CA LEU A 356 -7.60 7.51 1.68
C LEU A 356 -6.37 7.75 2.55
N GLN A 357 -6.56 7.61 3.86
CA GLN A 357 -5.57 7.85 4.89
C GLN A 357 -5.35 6.57 5.72
N PRO A 358 -4.14 6.37 6.27
CA PRO A 358 -3.88 5.24 7.15
C PRO A 358 -4.59 5.45 8.49
N SER A 359 -5.33 4.45 8.95
CA SER A 359 -5.85 4.43 10.31
C SER A 359 -4.75 4.13 11.33
N LEU A 360 -4.87 4.72 12.51
CA LEU A 360 -4.01 4.51 13.65
C LEU A 360 -4.67 3.54 14.63
N TRP A 361 -5.78 3.95 15.26
CA TRP A 361 -6.49 3.19 16.29
C TRP A 361 -8.00 3.08 16.03
N GLU A 362 -8.50 3.72 14.97
CA GLU A 362 -9.93 3.84 14.64
C GLU A 362 -10.57 2.49 14.29
N SER A 363 -9.78 1.44 14.02
CA SER A 363 -10.24 0.07 13.80
C SER A 363 -9.58 -0.93 14.76
N GLY A 364 -9.11 -0.43 15.91
CA GLY A 364 -8.35 -1.21 16.88
C GLY A 364 -6.94 -1.58 16.39
N LEU A 365 -6.28 -2.48 17.13
CA LEU A 365 -4.89 -2.88 16.85
C LEU A 365 -4.75 -3.61 15.50
N ALA A 366 -5.74 -4.44 15.14
CA ALA A 366 -5.82 -5.08 13.83
C ALA A 366 -5.96 -4.06 12.69
N GLY A 367 -6.52 -2.91 13.00
CA GLY A 367 -6.77 -1.81 12.09
C GLY A 367 -5.56 -0.96 11.70
N LEU A 368 -4.42 -1.11 12.37
CA LEU A 368 -3.28 -0.21 12.17
C LEU A 368 -2.81 -0.18 10.69
N TRP A 369 -2.61 1.02 10.15
CA TRP A 369 -2.27 1.31 8.74
C TRP A 369 -3.25 0.81 7.68
N THR A 370 -4.45 0.38 8.04
CA THR A 370 -5.48 0.06 7.06
C THR A 370 -6.05 1.35 6.44
N PRO A 371 -6.51 1.34 5.19
CA PRO A 371 -7.05 2.54 4.55
C PRO A 371 -8.42 2.91 5.13
N ARG A 372 -8.60 4.18 5.49
CA ARG A 372 -9.88 4.81 5.84
C ARG A 372 -10.09 6.05 5.00
N LEU A 373 -11.34 6.42 4.72
CA LEU A 373 -11.63 7.71 4.12
C LEU A 373 -11.52 8.83 5.17
N ASN A 374 -10.94 9.95 4.77
CA ASN A 374 -11.06 11.23 5.45
C ASN A 374 -11.72 12.22 4.50
N LEU A 375 -13.04 12.31 4.61
CA LEU A 375 -13.87 13.08 3.70
C LEU A 375 -13.73 14.59 3.88
N ARG A 376 -13.07 15.04 4.95
CA ARG A 376 -12.68 16.45 5.10
C ARG A 376 -11.48 16.83 4.25
N LEU A 377 -10.56 15.89 3.97
CA LEU A 377 -9.42 16.13 3.08
C LEU A 377 -9.83 16.13 1.62
N GLY A 378 -10.68 15.18 1.22
CA GLY A 378 -11.13 15.03 -0.16
C GLY A 378 -12.33 14.08 -0.26
N PRO A 379 -13.21 14.24 -1.27
CA PRO A 379 -14.29 13.30 -1.50
C PRO A 379 -13.82 12.03 -2.21
N CYS A 380 -14.66 11.00 -2.23
CA CYS A 380 -14.49 9.85 -3.11
C CYS A 380 -15.03 10.18 -4.51
N GLU A 381 -14.12 10.45 -5.45
CA GLU A 381 -14.42 10.73 -6.86
C GLU A 381 -15.16 9.55 -7.51
N GLN A 382 -16.31 9.79 -8.16
CA GLN A 382 -17.23 8.81 -8.75
C GLN A 382 -16.60 8.08 -9.92
N ASN A 383 -15.89 8.82 -10.78
CA ASN A 383 -15.31 8.28 -12.00
C ASN A 383 -13.96 7.58 -11.78
N CYS A 384 -13.64 7.21 -10.53
CA CYS A 384 -12.41 6.53 -10.16
C CYS A 384 -12.66 5.20 -9.42
N ASN A 385 -12.05 4.10 -9.89
CA ASN A 385 -12.06 2.78 -9.23
C ASN A 385 -10.64 2.22 -8.98
N LEU A 386 -9.62 3.10 -8.98
CA LEU A 386 -8.21 2.69 -8.91
C LEU A 386 -7.85 1.89 -7.65
N CYS A 387 -8.42 2.24 -6.49
CA CYS A 387 -8.09 1.59 -5.21
C CYS A 387 -8.33 0.07 -5.21
N GLY A 388 -9.37 -0.40 -5.90
CA GLY A 388 -9.66 -1.82 -6.08
C GLY A 388 -8.77 -2.49 -7.14
N ARG A 389 -8.40 -1.76 -8.19
CA ARG A 389 -7.50 -2.27 -9.25
C ARG A 389 -6.10 -2.56 -8.72
N VAL A 390 -5.55 -1.65 -7.91
CA VAL A 390 -4.20 -1.77 -7.34
C VAL A 390 -4.10 -2.69 -6.13
N CYS A 391 -5.22 -3.20 -5.60
CA CYS A 391 -5.20 -4.05 -4.43
C CYS A 391 -4.67 -5.47 -4.76
N PRO A 392 -3.50 -5.88 -4.22
CA PRO A 392 -2.91 -7.18 -4.57
C PRO A 392 -3.70 -8.37 -4.03
N THR A 393 -4.29 -8.23 -2.84
CA THR A 393 -5.02 -9.31 -2.15
C THR A 393 -6.53 -9.25 -2.37
N GLN A 394 -7.03 -8.28 -3.14
CA GLN A 394 -8.47 -8.04 -3.32
C GLN A 394 -9.25 -7.79 -2.02
N ALA A 395 -8.58 -7.31 -0.97
CA ALA A 395 -9.27 -6.77 0.22
C ALA A 395 -10.19 -5.60 -0.16
N ILE A 396 -9.83 -4.86 -1.21
CA ILE A 396 -10.72 -3.96 -1.94
C ILE A 396 -10.97 -4.62 -3.28
N ARG A 397 -12.23 -4.94 -3.59
CA ARG A 397 -12.63 -5.57 -4.84
C ARG A 397 -12.36 -4.64 -6.01
N SER A 398 -11.88 -5.21 -7.11
CA SER A 398 -11.68 -4.49 -8.37
C SER A 398 -13.02 -4.35 -9.10
N LEU A 399 -13.79 -3.32 -8.74
CA LEU A 399 -15.12 -3.05 -9.30
C LEU A 399 -15.05 -2.28 -10.64
N SER A 400 -16.03 -2.48 -11.52
CA SER A 400 -16.27 -1.56 -12.63
C SER A 400 -16.76 -0.20 -12.11
N LEU A 401 -16.73 0.85 -12.93
CA LEU A 401 -17.22 2.17 -12.52
C LEU A 401 -18.71 2.12 -12.13
N GLU A 402 -19.50 1.38 -12.90
CA GLU A 402 -20.94 1.20 -12.63
C GLU A 402 -21.19 0.49 -11.30
N GLU A 403 -20.50 -0.64 -11.05
CA GLU A 403 -20.65 -1.35 -9.77
C GLU A 403 -20.19 -0.51 -8.59
N LYS A 404 -19.11 0.26 -8.78
CA LYS A 404 -18.56 1.14 -7.75
C LYS A 404 -19.49 2.30 -7.42
N ASN A 405 -20.24 2.84 -8.38
CA ASN A 405 -21.24 3.88 -8.13
C ASN A 405 -22.46 3.36 -7.34
N HIS A 406 -22.68 2.05 -7.31
CA HIS A 406 -23.70 1.40 -6.48
C HIS A 406 -23.14 0.88 -5.14
N ALA A 407 -21.83 0.97 -4.93
CA ALA A 407 -21.17 0.57 -3.69
C ALA A 407 -21.28 1.68 -2.64
N LYS A 408 -22.44 1.74 -1.97
CA LYS A 408 -22.71 2.69 -0.88
C LYS A 408 -21.71 2.51 0.26
N ILE A 409 -20.95 3.56 0.56
CA ILE A 409 -19.94 3.57 1.63
C ILE A 409 -20.42 4.23 2.92
N GLY A 410 -21.52 5.00 2.86
CA GLY A 410 -22.11 5.61 4.03
C GLY A 410 -23.30 6.50 3.71
N THR A 411 -23.83 7.20 4.71
CA THR A 411 -24.95 8.13 4.57
C THR A 411 -24.59 9.47 5.21
N ALA A 412 -24.95 10.58 4.54
CA ALA A 412 -24.74 11.91 5.09
C ALA A 412 -25.74 12.22 6.21
N VAL A 413 -25.26 12.84 7.28
CA VAL A 413 -26.05 13.28 8.44
C VAL A 413 -25.71 14.74 8.73
N ILE A 414 -26.76 15.56 8.89
CA ILE A 414 -26.62 16.98 9.19
C ILE A 414 -26.68 17.18 10.70
N LYS A 415 -25.60 17.75 11.27
CA LYS A 415 -25.52 18.27 12.63
C LYS A 415 -26.23 19.62 12.68
N LYS A 416 -27.47 19.62 13.16
CA LYS A 416 -28.37 20.80 13.14
C LYS A 416 -27.83 21.95 13.97
N GLU A 417 -27.09 21.64 15.03
CA GLU A 417 -26.49 22.57 15.99
C GLU A 417 -25.37 23.44 15.41
N VAL A 418 -24.69 22.98 14.36
CA VAL A 418 -23.59 23.71 13.70
C VAL A 418 -23.90 24.12 12.27
N CYS A 419 -24.93 23.55 11.65
CA CYS A 419 -25.33 23.92 10.28
C CYS A 419 -25.83 25.36 10.24
N LEU A 420 -25.28 26.18 9.33
CA LEU A 420 -25.67 27.59 9.19
C LEU A 420 -27.17 27.78 8.88
N VAL A 421 -27.77 26.85 8.13
CA VAL A 421 -29.20 26.89 7.79
C VAL A 421 -30.07 26.50 8.98
N TRP A 422 -29.67 25.48 9.76
CA TRP A 422 -30.45 25.00 10.91
C TRP A 422 -30.24 25.84 12.17
N ALA A 423 -28.99 26.22 12.48
CA ALA A 423 -28.62 26.91 13.71
C ALA A 423 -28.77 28.43 13.63
N GLN A 424 -28.54 29.03 12.45
CA GLN A 424 -28.49 30.49 12.27
C GLN A 424 -29.52 31.01 11.27
N ASN A 425 -30.37 30.15 10.70
CA ASN A 425 -31.34 30.49 9.64
C ASN A 425 -30.73 31.27 8.45
N LYS A 426 -29.44 31.02 8.15
CA LYS A 426 -28.75 31.61 6.98
C LYS A 426 -29.03 30.81 5.72
N LEU A 427 -29.02 31.48 4.57
CA LEU A 427 -29.06 30.81 3.27
C LEU A 427 -27.69 30.20 2.96
N CYS A 428 -27.63 28.88 2.76
CA CYS A 428 -26.44 28.15 2.33
C CYS A 428 -26.88 26.90 1.55
N LEU A 429 -26.52 26.82 0.27
CA LEU A 429 -26.96 25.76 -0.65
C LEU A 429 -25.82 24.80 -1.07
N ILE A 430 -24.62 25.01 -0.55
CA ILE A 430 -23.40 24.32 -1.00
C ILE A 430 -23.53 22.79 -1.00
N CYS A 431 -24.16 22.21 0.03
CA CYS A 431 -24.27 20.75 0.11
C CYS A 431 -25.20 20.15 -0.95
N ASP A 432 -26.20 20.91 -1.39
CA ASP A 432 -27.15 20.53 -2.43
C ASP A 432 -26.50 20.67 -3.81
N GLU A 433 -25.95 21.85 -4.12
CA GLU A 433 -25.28 22.15 -5.40
C GLU A 433 -24.10 21.21 -5.71
N ILE A 434 -23.32 20.82 -4.70
CA ILE A 434 -22.19 19.91 -4.91
C ILE A 434 -22.61 18.44 -4.90
N CYS A 435 -23.88 18.11 -4.63
CA CYS A 435 -24.30 16.72 -4.45
C CYS A 435 -24.42 16.01 -5.81
N PRO A 436 -23.54 15.06 -6.12
CA PRO A 436 -23.51 14.41 -7.43
C PRO A 436 -24.62 13.35 -7.64
N TYR A 437 -25.40 13.09 -6.59
CA TYR A 437 -26.49 12.12 -6.55
C TYR A 437 -27.85 12.78 -6.26
N ASN A 438 -27.90 14.11 -6.15
CA ASN A 438 -29.10 14.86 -5.74
C ASN A 438 -29.77 14.26 -4.49
N ALA A 439 -28.92 13.89 -3.52
CA ALA A 439 -29.32 13.22 -2.29
C ALA A 439 -29.67 14.19 -1.16
N ILE A 440 -29.54 15.50 -1.38
CA ILE A 440 -29.83 16.55 -0.40
C ILE A 440 -30.89 17.43 -1.04
N VAL A 441 -31.99 17.70 -0.34
CA VAL A 441 -33.09 18.52 -0.86
C VAL A 441 -33.54 19.52 0.18
N PHE A 442 -33.94 20.72 -0.26
CA PHE A 442 -34.50 21.74 0.63
C PHE A 442 -36.01 21.57 0.78
N ARG A 443 -36.48 21.37 2.01
CA ARG A 443 -37.91 21.29 2.35
C ARG A 443 -38.32 22.46 3.25
N PRO A 444 -39.56 22.97 3.12
CA PRO A 444 -40.10 23.93 4.07
C PRO A 444 -40.36 23.22 5.40
N LEU A 445 -39.56 23.52 6.42
CA LEU A 445 -39.67 22.98 7.77
C LEU A 445 -39.62 24.14 8.77
N GLU A 446 -40.58 24.19 9.70
CA GLU A 446 -40.66 25.26 10.70
C GLU A 446 -40.69 26.69 10.10
N GLY A 447 -41.29 26.84 8.91
CA GLY A 447 -41.36 28.13 8.20
C GLY A 447 -40.09 28.52 7.43
N TYR A 448 -39.03 27.71 7.46
CA TYR A 448 -37.77 27.95 6.75
C TYR A 448 -37.47 26.84 5.74
N ARG A 449 -36.76 27.15 4.64
CA ARG A 449 -36.23 26.13 3.73
C ARG A 449 -34.99 25.50 4.34
N ARG A 450 -35.06 24.22 4.72
CA ARG A 450 -33.97 23.52 5.39
C ARG A 450 -33.51 22.29 4.59
N PRO A 451 -32.20 21.99 4.55
CA PRO A 451 -31.68 20.84 3.85
C PRO A 451 -32.02 19.54 4.61
N VAL A 452 -32.46 18.54 3.85
CA VAL A 452 -32.80 17.20 4.32
C VAL A 452 -32.08 16.19 3.43
N VAL A 453 -31.43 15.20 4.03
CA VAL A 453 -30.74 14.13 3.29
C VAL A 453 -31.72 12.99 2.97
N ILE A 454 -31.81 12.63 1.70
CA ILE A 454 -32.53 11.44 1.21
C ILE A 454 -31.55 10.26 1.25
N ALA A 455 -31.67 9.41 2.27
CA ALA A 455 -30.74 8.32 2.51
C ALA A 455 -30.69 7.28 1.35
N SER A 456 -31.78 7.09 0.61
CA SER A 456 -31.85 6.15 -0.52
C SER A 456 -31.03 6.58 -1.74
N LYS A 457 -30.79 7.89 -1.90
CA LYS A 457 -29.96 8.46 -2.98
C LYS A 457 -28.50 8.71 -2.55
N CYS A 458 -28.24 8.77 -1.24
CA CYS A 458 -26.91 9.08 -0.72
C CYS A 458 -25.97 7.87 -0.82
N ASN A 459 -24.92 7.98 -1.63
CA ASN A 459 -23.83 6.98 -1.72
C ASN A 459 -22.80 7.15 -0.57
N GLY A 460 -22.67 8.35 -0.01
CA GLY A 460 -21.69 8.66 1.04
C GLY A 460 -20.31 9.08 0.51
N CYS A 461 -20.25 9.61 -0.72
CA CYS A 461 -19.03 10.06 -1.39
C CYS A 461 -18.29 11.22 -0.68
N GLY A 462 -18.98 11.99 0.17
CA GLY A 462 -18.37 13.03 1.01
C GLY A 462 -18.14 14.40 0.38
N PHE A 463 -18.60 14.66 -0.85
CA PHE A 463 -18.52 16.00 -1.47
C PHE A 463 -19.11 17.10 -0.58
N CYS A 464 -20.26 16.84 0.03
CA CYS A 464 -20.93 17.76 0.94
C CYS A 464 -20.13 18.03 2.23
N GLU A 465 -19.42 17.04 2.76
CA GLU A 465 -18.60 17.18 3.98
C GLU A 465 -17.33 17.98 3.70
N GLN A 466 -16.69 17.72 2.57
CA GLN A 466 -15.47 18.41 2.15
C GLN A 466 -15.73 19.90 1.88
N ARG A 467 -16.83 20.24 1.19
CA ARG A 467 -17.16 21.62 0.80
C ARG A 467 -17.90 22.43 1.87
N CYS A 468 -18.29 21.81 2.99
CA CYS A 468 -19.01 22.52 4.03
C CYS A 468 -18.19 23.71 4.58
N PRO A 469 -18.73 24.96 4.52
CA PRO A 469 -17.99 26.17 4.87
C PRO A 469 -17.83 26.39 6.38
N VAL A 470 -18.47 25.56 7.21
CA VAL A 470 -18.37 25.64 8.67
C VAL A 470 -16.93 25.39 9.09
N LYS A 471 -16.38 26.28 9.93
CA LYS A 471 -15.03 26.18 10.48
C LYS A 471 -15.01 25.14 11.59
N GLY A 472 -13.96 24.31 11.61
CA GLY A 472 -13.86 23.16 12.53
C GLY A 472 -14.50 21.91 11.94
N GLU A 473 -15.33 21.22 12.73
CA GLU A 473 -16.09 20.07 12.25
C GLU A 473 -17.16 20.50 11.24
N SER A 474 -17.27 19.73 10.15
CA SER A 474 -18.31 19.95 9.16
C SER A 474 -19.69 19.80 9.79
N ALA A 475 -20.63 20.65 9.38
CA ALA A 475 -22.02 20.53 9.79
C ALA A 475 -22.77 19.38 9.10
N ILE A 476 -22.22 18.85 8.01
CA ILE A 476 -22.71 17.63 7.37
C ILE A 476 -21.58 16.61 7.33
N VAL A 477 -21.80 15.45 7.92
CA VAL A 477 -20.80 14.40 8.06
C VAL A 477 -21.31 13.10 7.50
N ILE A 478 -20.45 12.30 6.88
CA ILE A 478 -20.82 10.96 6.47
C ILE A 478 -20.59 10.01 7.66
N VAL A 479 -21.57 9.14 7.87
CA VAL A 479 -21.49 8.05 8.83
C VAL A 479 -21.61 6.71 8.08
N PRO A 480 -21.03 5.61 8.59
CA PRO A 480 -21.09 4.31 7.92
C PRO A 480 -22.49 3.67 7.90
N ASN A 481 -23.53 4.37 8.37
CA ASN A 481 -24.90 3.85 8.38
C ASN A 481 -25.39 3.55 6.96
N GLY A 482 -25.89 2.33 6.76
CA GLY A 482 -26.37 1.85 5.47
C GLY A 482 -25.27 1.60 4.45
N GLU A 483 -24.01 1.44 4.88
CA GLU A 483 -22.94 0.98 4.00
C GLU A 483 -23.21 -0.46 3.51
N ILE A 484 -22.75 -0.76 2.29
CA ILE A 484 -22.86 -2.07 1.67
C ILE A 484 -21.45 -2.63 1.50
N ARG A 485 -21.17 -3.77 2.14
CA ARG A 485 -19.91 -4.50 1.99
C ARG A 485 -20.21 -5.94 1.59
N LEU A 486 -19.85 -6.29 0.35
CA LEU A 486 -20.14 -7.59 -0.23
C LEU A 486 -18.83 -8.32 -0.50
N LYS A 487 -18.72 -9.54 0.04
CA LYS A 487 -17.65 -10.46 -0.33
C LYS A 487 -17.74 -10.85 -1.80
N ASP A 488 -18.92 -11.35 -2.18
CA ASP A 488 -19.24 -11.81 -3.52
C ASP A 488 -20.57 -11.20 -4.02
N GLY A 489 -20.84 -11.32 -5.32
CA GLY A 489 -22.05 -10.78 -5.94
C GLY A 489 -21.91 -9.31 -6.37
N SER A 490 -22.99 -8.77 -6.96
CA SER A 490 -22.98 -7.46 -7.59
C SER A 490 -23.65 -6.40 -6.71
N TYR A 491 -22.99 -5.26 -6.57
CA TYR A 491 -23.50 -4.09 -5.87
C TYR A 491 -24.78 -3.52 -6.50
N ILE A 492 -24.95 -3.66 -7.82
CA ILE A 492 -26.13 -3.19 -8.54
C ILE A 492 -27.38 -3.97 -8.10
N LYS A 493 -27.27 -5.31 -8.01
CA LYS A 493 -28.37 -6.17 -7.58
C LYS A 493 -28.76 -5.88 -6.12
N GLU A 494 -27.76 -5.68 -5.27
CA GLU A 494 -27.96 -5.37 -3.87
C GLU A 494 -28.59 -3.99 -3.66
N ALA A 495 -28.14 -2.98 -4.40
CA ALA A 495 -28.73 -1.65 -4.39
C ALA A 495 -30.21 -1.67 -4.83
N LYS A 496 -30.55 -2.43 -5.88
CA LYS A 496 -31.94 -2.64 -6.32
C LYS A 496 -32.78 -3.32 -5.25
N ARG A 497 -32.24 -4.35 -4.58
CA ARG A 497 -32.91 -5.05 -3.47
C ARG A 497 -33.25 -4.11 -2.32
N LEU A 498 -32.36 -3.18 -2.01
CA LEU A 498 -32.51 -2.18 -0.96
C LEU A 498 -33.23 -0.91 -1.40
N GLN A 499 -33.78 -0.87 -2.63
CA GLN A 499 -34.48 0.28 -3.21
C GLN A 499 -33.63 1.57 -3.16
N LEU A 500 -32.33 1.43 -3.41
CA LEU A 500 -31.39 2.55 -3.50
C LEU A 500 -31.33 3.06 -4.93
N GLU A 501 -31.37 4.38 -5.08
CA GLU A 501 -31.39 5.05 -6.38
C GLU A 501 -30.16 5.93 -6.53
N PHE A 502 -29.14 5.38 -7.17
CA PHE A 502 -27.92 6.12 -7.50
C PHE A 502 -27.99 6.51 -8.98
N LYS A 503 -28.62 7.65 -9.26
CA LYS A 503 -28.50 8.31 -10.58
C LYS A 503 -27.33 9.29 -10.48
N PRO A 504 -26.14 8.96 -11.03
CA PRO A 504 -25.12 9.98 -11.19
C PRO A 504 -25.66 11.04 -12.14
N ASP A 505 -25.48 12.31 -11.79
CA ASP A 505 -25.78 13.41 -12.69
C ASP A 505 -24.98 13.21 -13.99
N PRO A 506 -25.63 13.08 -15.17
CA PRO A 506 -24.92 12.98 -16.45
C PRO A 506 -24.10 14.24 -16.78
N GLY A 507 -24.21 15.33 -16.00
CA GLY A 507 -23.53 16.59 -16.28
C GLY A 507 -24.17 17.34 -17.45
N ASP A 508 -25.35 16.90 -17.87
CA ASP A 508 -26.21 17.60 -18.81
C ASP A 508 -27.27 18.33 -17.99
N ASP A 509 -27.19 19.67 -17.94
CA ASP A 509 -28.14 20.56 -17.23
C ASP A 509 -29.61 20.43 -17.73
N LYS A 510 -29.88 19.54 -18.70
CA LYS A 510 -31.23 19.22 -19.22
C LYS A 510 -32.21 18.83 -18.11
N PHE A 511 -31.76 18.09 -17.10
CA PHE A 511 -32.64 17.63 -16.02
C PHE A 511 -33.21 18.78 -15.15
N ILE A 512 -32.53 19.93 -15.08
CA ILE A 512 -32.99 21.10 -14.32
C ILE A 512 -34.09 21.86 -15.09
N LEU A 513 -34.01 21.86 -16.42
CA LEU A 513 -34.97 22.55 -17.29
C LEU A 513 -36.31 21.79 -17.34
N ASP A 514 -36.27 20.45 -17.45
CA ASP A 514 -37.49 19.63 -17.56
C ASP A 514 -38.34 19.62 -16.26
N GLU A 515 -37.71 19.71 -15.07
CA GLU A 515 -38.44 19.75 -13.78
C GLU A 515 -38.86 21.17 -13.34
N SER A 516 -38.26 22.22 -13.91
CA SER A 516 -38.57 23.62 -13.55
C SER A 516 -39.77 24.20 -14.31
N GLY A 517 -40.34 23.45 -15.27
CA GLY A 517 -41.45 23.92 -16.11
C GLY A 517 -41.07 25.05 -17.07
N PHE A 518 -39.77 25.29 -17.26
CA PHE A 518 -39.27 26.20 -18.29
C PHE A 518 -39.13 25.42 -19.60
N GLU A 519 -40.19 25.44 -20.41
CA GLU A 519 -40.07 25.08 -21.82
C GLU A 519 -39.23 26.16 -22.53
N VAL A 520 -38.07 25.77 -23.04
CA VAL A 520 -37.36 26.59 -24.02
C VAL A 520 -38.17 26.49 -25.30
N GLU A 521 -38.80 27.59 -25.73
CA GLU A 521 -39.43 27.65 -27.05
C GLU A 521 -38.38 27.29 -28.11
N GLU A 522 -38.50 26.11 -28.71
CA GLU A 522 -37.79 25.76 -29.94
C GLU A 522 -38.38 26.60 -31.08
N GLY A 523 -37.92 27.85 -31.16
CA GLY A 523 -38.61 28.89 -31.90
C GLY A 523 -37.70 29.94 -32.51
N LYS A 524 -36.62 29.53 -33.20
CA LYS A 524 -36.18 30.10 -34.49
C LYS A 524 -34.90 29.42 -34.97
N LYS A 525 -34.98 28.78 -36.13
CA LYS A 525 -33.83 28.65 -37.04
C LYS A 525 -33.42 30.07 -37.43
N GLU A 526 -32.51 30.67 -36.67
CA GLU A 526 -31.76 31.83 -37.16
C GLU A 526 -30.53 31.31 -37.93
N SER A 527 -30.67 31.46 -39.24
CA SER A 527 -29.65 31.60 -40.24
C SER A 527 -28.34 32.24 -39.74
N GLU A 528 -27.23 31.62 -40.13
CA GLU A 528 -25.85 32.15 -40.19
C GLU A 528 -25.26 32.81 -38.93
N PRO A 529 -24.04 32.43 -38.53
CA PRO A 529 -23.35 33.11 -37.44
C PRO A 529 -23.10 34.58 -37.82
N PRO A 530 -23.30 35.54 -36.90
CA PRO A 530 -22.97 36.93 -37.18
C PRO A 530 -21.48 37.08 -37.49
N PRO A 531 -21.09 37.98 -38.42
CA PRO A 531 -19.69 38.17 -38.75
C PRO A 531 -18.91 38.59 -37.50
N SER A 532 -17.76 37.95 -37.31
CA SER A 532 -16.85 38.22 -36.20
C SER A 532 -16.50 39.71 -36.13
N PRO A 533 -16.48 40.33 -34.94
CA PRO A 533 -15.99 41.69 -34.80
C PRO A 533 -14.54 41.73 -35.27
N LYS A 534 -14.28 42.52 -36.33
CA LYS A 534 -12.93 42.79 -36.83
C LYS A 534 -12.10 43.39 -35.70
N GLY A 535 -11.13 42.61 -35.22
CA GLY A 535 -10.11 43.16 -34.32
C GLY A 535 -9.69 42.26 -33.17
N PHE A 536 -9.48 40.97 -33.37
CA PHE A 536 -8.49 40.23 -32.59
C PHE A 536 -7.67 39.37 -33.55
N LEU A 537 -6.41 39.78 -33.73
CA LEU A 537 -5.40 39.09 -34.52
C LEU A 537 -5.12 37.70 -33.90
N PRO A 538 -4.93 36.66 -34.71
CA PRO A 538 -4.54 35.35 -34.22
C PRO A 538 -3.06 35.38 -33.81
N ASN A 539 -2.79 34.99 -32.57
CA ASN A 539 -1.56 34.32 -32.13
C ASN A 539 -1.85 33.52 -30.86
#